data_AF-A0A7K2NTQ8-F1
#
_entry.id   AF-A0A7K2NTQ8-F1
#
_cell.length_a   1.000
_cell.length_b   1.000
_cell.length_c   1.000
_cell.angle_alpha   90.00
_cell.angle_beta   90.00
_cell.angle_gamma   90.00
#
_symmetry.space_group_name_H-M   'P 1'
#
loop_
_entity.id
_entity.type
_entity.pdbx_description
1 polymer ?
#
loop_
_entity_poly.entity_id
_entity_poly.type
_entity_poly.pdbx_seq_one_letter_code
_entity_poly.pdbx_strand_id
1 'polypeptide(L)'
;GDRAGSSATARPAERTPAKQPAGVARASWYYHITASCRGYENAIVAGADYWGGGVRTASSGTPVSCTNGYVAGCGISNAVGCNWNYGGRIALSTMVRDFALLSAHEFGHNWYDHSAVGCASWNSAYDVMKTQMC
;
A
#
# COMPACT_ATOMS: atom_id res chain seq x y z
N GLY A 1 57.70 -9.13 21.57
CA GLY A 1 57.75 -9.49 20.15
C GLY A 1 56.38 -10.00 19.76
N ASP A 2 55.76 -9.31 18.83
CA ASP A 2 54.37 -9.44 18.35
C ASP A 2 54.01 -10.76 17.66
N ARG A 3 52.68 -11.06 17.66
CA ARG A 3 51.78 -11.42 16.51
C ARG A 3 50.64 -12.33 17.01
N ALA A 4 49.38 -11.88 17.08
CA ALA A 4 48.38 -11.65 16.02
C ALA A 4 47.73 -12.94 15.47
N GLY A 5 46.39 -13.01 15.54
CA GLY A 5 45.56 -14.06 14.94
C GLY A 5 44.06 -13.78 15.08
N SER A 6 43.51 -13.05 14.09
CA SER A 6 42.14 -12.53 14.05
C SER A 6 41.04 -13.57 13.80
N SER A 7 39.91 -13.35 14.49
CA SER A 7 38.50 -13.34 14.08
C SER A 7 38.04 -14.18 12.87
N ALA A 8 37.17 -15.15 13.14
CA ALA A 8 36.11 -15.58 12.21
C ALA A 8 34.76 -15.60 12.96
N THR A 9 34.04 -14.48 12.96
CA THR A 9 32.63 -14.43 13.37
C THR A 9 31.75 -14.80 12.18
N ALA A 10 31.06 -15.93 12.31
CA ALA A 10 30.03 -16.37 11.38
C ALA A 10 28.93 -15.30 11.24
N ARG A 11 28.45 -15.08 10.00
CA ARG A 11 27.32 -14.20 9.69
C ARG A 11 26.04 -14.72 10.35
N PRO A 12 25.22 -13.87 10.99
CA PRO A 12 23.91 -14.29 11.46
C PRO A 12 22.99 -14.58 10.28
N ALA A 13 22.28 -15.70 10.35
CA ALA A 13 21.22 -16.08 9.43
C ALA A 13 20.13 -15.00 9.37
N GLU A 14 19.69 -14.71 8.15
CA GLU A 14 18.60 -13.78 7.82
C GLU A 14 17.30 -14.30 8.45
N ARG A 15 16.80 -13.59 9.47
CA ARG A 15 15.56 -13.95 10.14
C ARG A 15 14.38 -13.51 9.28
N THR A 16 13.53 -14.46 8.92
CA THR A 16 12.17 -14.24 8.41
C THR A 16 11.46 -13.19 9.27
N PRO A 17 10.80 -12.16 8.70
CA PRO A 17 10.16 -11.12 9.49
C PRO A 17 9.03 -11.72 10.33
N ALA A 18 9.21 -11.74 11.65
CA ALA A 18 8.16 -12.05 12.59
C ALA A 18 7.07 -10.96 12.57
N LYS A 19 5.81 -11.36 12.74
CA LYS A 19 4.64 -10.48 12.90
C LYS A 19 4.94 -9.44 13.98
N GLN A 20 5.12 -8.18 13.58
CA GLN A 20 5.52 -7.11 14.50
C GLN A 20 4.45 -6.86 15.57
N PRO A 21 4.86 -6.61 16.83
CA PRO A 21 3.93 -6.31 17.93
C PRO A 21 3.23 -4.97 17.70
N ALA A 22 1.95 -4.89 18.07
CA ALA A 22 1.16 -3.66 18.06
C ALA A 22 1.78 -2.67 19.05
N GLY A 23 2.53 -1.69 18.55
CA GLY A 23 3.25 -0.71 19.37
C GLY A 23 4.56 -0.22 18.77
N VAL A 24 5.11 -0.91 17.76
CA VAL A 24 6.12 -0.30 16.88
C VAL A 24 5.36 0.59 15.91
N ALA A 25 5.56 1.92 15.98
CA ALA A 25 5.07 2.82 14.96
C ALA A 25 5.51 2.28 13.59
N ARG A 26 4.55 1.89 12.74
CA ARG A 26 4.86 1.60 11.33
C ARG A 26 5.63 2.80 10.80
N ALA A 27 6.75 2.55 10.10
CA ALA A 27 7.55 3.64 9.54
C ALA A 27 6.62 4.59 8.79
N SER A 28 6.64 5.87 9.16
CA SER A 28 5.76 6.85 8.56
C SER A 28 6.00 6.89 7.06
N TRP A 29 4.94 6.69 6.28
CA TRP A 29 4.99 6.73 4.82
C TRP A 29 4.14 7.91 4.35
N TYR A 30 4.56 8.53 3.26
CA TYR A 30 3.98 9.78 2.80
C TYR A 30 3.21 9.57 1.51
N TYR A 31 2.09 10.26 1.39
CA TYR A 31 1.30 10.34 0.17
C TYR A 31 0.74 11.73 0.00
N HIS A 32 0.34 12.09 -1.22
CA HIS A 32 -0.42 13.30 -1.46
C HIS A 32 -1.53 13.02 -2.45
N ILE A 33 -2.66 13.68 -2.23
CA ILE A 33 -3.85 13.52 -3.05
C ILE A 33 -3.82 14.59 -4.13
N THR A 34 -3.76 14.17 -5.38
CA THR A 34 -3.76 15.11 -6.52
C THR A 34 -5.15 15.71 -6.72
N ALA A 35 -5.22 16.84 -7.43
CA ALA A 35 -6.47 17.55 -7.70
C ALA A 35 -7.53 16.70 -8.45
N SER A 36 -7.11 15.64 -9.15
CA SER A 36 -8.01 14.71 -9.84
C SER A 36 -8.98 13.98 -8.91
N CYS A 37 -8.65 13.88 -7.62
CA CYS A 37 -9.44 13.17 -6.60
C CYS A 37 -10.40 14.09 -5.82
N ARG A 38 -10.73 15.27 -6.35
CA ARG A 38 -11.59 16.23 -5.66
C ARG A 38 -12.93 15.60 -5.27
N GLY A 39 -13.26 15.64 -3.98
CA GLY A 39 -14.48 15.05 -3.41
C GLY A 39 -14.31 13.63 -2.86
N TYR A 40 -13.15 12.99 -3.08
CA TYR A 40 -12.84 11.64 -2.59
C TYR A 40 -11.76 11.63 -1.50
N GLU A 41 -11.28 12.79 -1.07
CA GLU A 41 -10.14 12.92 -0.17
C GLU A 41 -10.33 12.15 1.14
N ASN A 42 -11.52 12.23 1.73
CA ASN A 42 -11.82 11.55 3.00
C ASN A 42 -11.80 10.03 2.86
N ALA A 43 -12.25 9.50 1.72
CA ALA A 43 -12.23 8.06 1.46
C ALA A 43 -10.80 7.55 1.23
N ILE A 44 -9.96 8.34 0.56
CA ILE A 44 -8.52 8.03 0.38
C ILE A 44 -7.81 8.03 1.74
N VAL A 45 -8.08 9.05 2.58
CA VAL A 45 -7.52 9.13 3.93
C VAL A 45 -7.96 7.92 4.76
N ALA A 46 -9.24 7.56 4.74
CA ALA A 46 -9.73 6.37 5.45
C ALA A 46 -9.03 5.08 4.97
N GLY A 47 -8.79 4.95 3.67
CA GLY A 47 -8.04 3.82 3.11
C GLY A 47 -6.58 3.77 3.57
N ALA A 48 -5.91 4.92 3.67
CA ALA A 48 -4.55 5.02 4.21
C ALA A 48 -4.51 4.70 5.71
N ASP A 49 -5.47 5.23 6.48
CA ASP A 49 -5.57 5.08 7.93
C ASP A 49 -5.77 3.63 8.35
N TYR A 50 -6.46 2.82 7.53
CA TYR A 50 -6.60 1.37 7.75
C TYR A 50 -5.25 0.67 7.98
N TRP A 51 -4.21 1.07 7.24
CA TRP A 51 -2.87 0.51 7.37
C TRP A 51 -2.03 1.21 8.45
N GLY A 52 -2.44 2.39 8.91
CA GLY A 52 -1.72 3.18 9.90
C GLY A 52 -0.38 3.74 9.42
N GLY A 53 0.09 4.79 10.09
CA GLY A 53 1.38 5.44 9.79
C GLY A 53 1.42 6.24 8.48
N GLY A 54 0.32 6.30 7.73
CA GLY A 54 0.20 7.12 6.53
C GLY A 54 0.08 8.60 6.88
N VAL A 55 0.95 9.42 6.31
CA VAL A 55 0.94 10.87 6.49
C VAL A 55 0.63 11.55 5.17
N ARG A 56 -0.55 12.15 5.08
CA ARG A 56 -0.91 13.00 3.94
C ARG A 56 -0.06 14.27 3.96
N THR A 57 0.56 14.57 2.83
CA THR A 57 1.27 15.83 2.61
C THR A 57 0.58 16.65 1.53
N ALA A 58 1.02 17.89 1.36
CA ALA A 58 0.49 18.76 0.31
C ALA A 58 0.94 18.33 -1.11
N SER A 59 2.17 17.81 -1.26
CA SER A 59 2.78 17.59 -2.58
C SER A 59 3.95 16.62 -2.62
N SER A 60 4.18 15.79 -1.58
CA SER A 60 5.30 14.86 -1.51
C SER A 60 4.85 13.43 -1.16
N GLY A 61 5.74 12.46 -1.39
CA GLY A 61 5.42 11.03 -1.26
C GLY A 61 4.60 10.50 -2.44
N THR A 62 3.93 9.36 -2.22
CA THR A 62 3.13 8.65 -3.22
C THR A 62 2.02 9.57 -3.79
N PRO A 63 2.03 9.91 -5.09
CA PRO A 63 0.93 10.63 -5.71
C PRO A 63 -0.29 9.72 -5.86
N VAL A 64 -1.44 10.15 -5.33
CA VAL A 64 -2.73 9.47 -5.49
C VAL A 64 -3.57 10.25 -6.49
N SER A 65 -3.95 9.58 -7.58
CA SER A 65 -4.74 10.14 -8.68
C SER A 65 -6.06 9.40 -8.84
N CYS A 66 -7.05 10.08 -9.39
CA CYS A 66 -8.38 9.52 -9.61
C CYS A 66 -8.79 9.66 -11.06
N THR A 67 -9.55 8.69 -11.55
CA THR A 67 -10.11 8.65 -12.90
C THR A 67 -11.54 8.13 -12.85
N ASN A 68 -12.38 8.52 -13.82
CA ASN A 68 -13.77 8.05 -13.92
C ASN A 68 -13.92 6.82 -14.83
N GLY A 69 -12.84 6.06 -15.03
CA GLY A 69 -12.80 4.89 -15.91
C GLY A 69 -11.83 3.85 -15.41
N TYR A 70 -11.51 2.87 -16.26
CA TYR A 70 -10.48 1.90 -15.95
C TYR A 70 -9.08 2.54 -15.95
N VAL A 71 -8.22 2.03 -15.08
CA VAL A 71 -6.84 2.46 -14.92
C VAL A 71 -5.98 1.79 -15.99
N ALA A 72 -5.50 2.57 -16.96
CA ALA A 72 -4.62 2.08 -18.01
C ALA A 72 -3.21 1.76 -17.48
N GLY A 73 -2.54 0.78 -18.11
CA GLY A 73 -1.15 0.45 -17.79
C GLY A 73 -0.96 -0.28 -16.45
N CYS A 74 -2.01 -0.92 -15.93
CA CYS A 74 -1.96 -1.74 -14.70
C CYS A 74 -1.81 -3.26 -14.98
N GLY A 75 -1.33 -3.65 -16.17
CA GLY A 75 -1.20 -5.06 -16.56
C GLY A 75 -2.50 -5.77 -16.94
N ILE A 76 -3.67 -5.21 -16.58
CA ILE A 76 -5.00 -5.66 -17.05
C ILE A 76 -5.79 -4.50 -17.64
N SER A 77 -6.79 -4.79 -18.48
CA SER A 77 -7.58 -3.78 -19.21
C SER A 77 -8.72 -3.17 -18.40
N ASN A 78 -9.20 -3.86 -17.37
CA ASN A 78 -10.34 -3.46 -16.54
C ASN A 78 -9.96 -3.16 -15.09
N ALA A 79 -8.71 -2.76 -14.84
CA ALA A 79 -8.26 -2.37 -13.50
C ALA A 79 -9.07 -1.18 -13.00
N VAL A 80 -9.56 -1.27 -11.76
CA VAL A 80 -10.25 -0.16 -11.08
C VAL A 80 -9.35 0.55 -10.08
N GLY A 81 -8.18 0.01 -9.81
CA GLY A 81 -7.12 0.67 -9.07
C GLY A 81 -5.77 0.13 -9.51
N CYS A 82 -4.72 0.87 -9.19
CA CYS A 82 -3.37 0.38 -9.39
C CYS A 82 -2.39 1.11 -8.48
N ASN A 83 -1.48 0.36 -7.89
CA ASN A 83 -0.29 0.86 -7.24
C ASN A 83 0.96 0.38 -7.99
N TRP A 84 1.74 1.31 -8.52
CA TRP A 84 2.97 0.98 -9.23
C TRP A 84 4.16 1.11 -8.30
N ASN A 85 5.07 0.14 -8.37
CA ASN A 85 6.36 0.16 -7.68
C ASN A 85 6.22 0.35 -6.14
N TYR A 86 5.24 -0.32 -5.52
CA TYR A 86 5.05 -0.30 -4.06
C TYR A 86 4.94 1.11 -3.46
N GLY A 87 4.17 1.99 -4.10
CA GLY A 87 3.98 3.40 -3.69
C GLY A 87 4.68 4.43 -4.59
N GLY A 88 5.16 4.03 -5.77
CA GLY A 88 5.68 4.97 -6.77
C GLY A 88 4.59 5.93 -7.28
N ARG A 89 3.37 5.41 -7.48
CA ARG A 89 2.14 6.19 -7.70
C ARG A 89 0.92 5.29 -7.52
N ILE A 90 -0.23 5.90 -7.22
CA ILE A 90 -1.51 5.21 -7.10
C ILE A 90 -2.55 5.89 -8.02
N ALA A 91 -3.36 5.09 -8.70
CA ALA A 91 -4.53 5.54 -9.44
C ALA A 91 -5.78 4.79 -8.97
N LEU A 92 -6.88 5.52 -8.78
CA LEU A 92 -8.14 5.01 -8.25
C LEU A 92 -9.28 5.34 -9.21
N SER A 93 -10.10 4.35 -9.53
CA SER A 93 -11.30 4.54 -10.32
C SER A 93 -12.47 4.95 -9.43
N THR A 94 -13.11 6.07 -9.76
CA THR A 94 -14.33 6.53 -9.08
C THR A 94 -15.58 5.74 -9.47
N MET A 95 -15.45 4.74 -10.35
CA MET A 95 -16.54 3.81 -10.69
C MET A 95 -16.83 2.81 -9.56
N VAL A 96 -15.90 2.62 -8.63
CA VAL A 96 -16.07 1.69 -7.50
C VAL A 96 -16.91 2.33 -6.41
N ARG A 97 -17.97 1.64 -5.99
CA ARG A 97 -18.91 2.12 -4.97
C ARG A 97 -18.24 2.29 -3.61
N ASP A 98 -17.54 1.26 -3.12
CA ASP A 98 -16.74 1.37 -1.89
C ASP A 98 -15.34 1.91 -2.23
N PHE A 99 -15.28 3.21 -2.48
CA PHE A 99 -14.04 3.89 -2.86
C PHE A 99 -13.00 3.89 -1.74
N ALA A 100 -13.44 3.85 -0.48
CA ALA A 100 -12.53 3.75 0.66
C ALA A 100 -11.85 2.38 0.70
N LEU A 101 -12.59 1.30 0.41
CA LEU A 101 -12.04 -0.05 0.32
C LEU A 101 -11.07 -0.19 -0.85
N LEU A 102 -11.41 0.37 -2.01
CA LEU A 102 -10.49 0.46 -3.14
C LEU A 102 -9.21 1.19 -2.74
N SER A 103 -9.34 2.34 -2.05
CA SER A 103 -8.17 3.10 -1.60
C SER A 103 -7.31 2.29 -0.63
N ALA A 104 -7.91 1.59 0.33
CA ALA A 104 -7.20 0.70 1.24
C ALA A 104 -6.49 -0.43 0.48
N HIS A 105 -7.15 -1.06 -0.48
CA HIS A 105 -6.58 -2.10 -1.32
C HIS A 105 -5.31 -1.60 -2.02
N GLU A 106 -5.39 -0.46 -2.71
CA GLU A 106 -4.24 0.07 -3.43
C GLU A 106 -3.11 0.53 -2.50
N PHE A 107 -3.40 1.08 -1.32
CA PHE A 107 -2.34 1.36 -0.34
C PHE A 107 -1.71 0.07 0.22
N GLY A 108 -2.46 -1.01 0.33
CA GLY A 108 -1.94 -2.30 0.79
C GLY A 108 -0.85 -2.85 -0.13
N HIS A 109 -0.90 -2.53 -1.43
CA HIS A 109 0.16 -2.84 -2.39
C HIS A 109 1.50 -2.13 -2.14
N ASN A 110 1.61 -1.25 -1.15
CA ASN A 110 2.93 -0.82 -0.66
C ASN A 110 3.72 -1.97 -0.02
N TRP A 111 3.05 -3.04 0.43
CA TRP A 111 3.68 -4.16 1.15
C TRP A 111 3.23 -5.55 0.72
N TYR A 112 2.05 -5.66 0.11
CA TYR A 112 1.41 -6.95 -0.14
C TYR A 112 1.01 -7.11 -1.61
N ASP A 113 1.21 -8.30 -2.14
CA ASP A 113 0.54 -8.72 -3.36
C ASP A 113 -0.94 -9.07 -3.07
N HIS A 114 -1.70 -9.39 -4.12
CA HIS A 114 -3.04 -9.92 -3.95
C HIS A 114 -3.04 -11.20 -3.10
N SER A 115 -3.96 -11.28 -2.15
CA SER A 115 -4.04 -12.39 -1.19
C SER A 115 -4.73 -13.63 -1.76
N ALA A 116 -5.81 -13.43 -2.54
CA ALA A 116 -6.58 -14.46 -3.21
C ALA A 116 -7.57 -13.85 -4.23
N VAL A 117 -8.15 -14.71 -5.06
CA VAL A 117 -9.29 -14.37 -5.90
C VAL A 117 -10.56 -14.23 -5.05
N GLY A 118 -11.39 -13.24 -5.35
CA GLY A 118 -12.67 -12.99 -4.69
C GLY A 118 -12.88 -11.52 -4.31
N CYS A 119 -14.02 -11.25 -3.65
CA CYS A 119 -14.40 -9.91 -3.23
C CYS A 119 -13.54 -9.39 -2.08
N ALA A 120 -13.02 -8.18 -2.24
CA ALA A 120 -12.42 -7.42 -1.17
C ALA A 120 -13.45 -7.08 -0.10
N SER A 121 -13.02 -7.03 1.16
CA SER A 121 -13.85 -6.55 2.26
C SER A 121 -13.02 -6.08 3.44
N TRP A 122 -13.61 -5.29 4.33
CA TRP A 122 -12.97 -4.76 5.54
C TRP A 122 -12.76 -5.80 6.65
N ASN A 123 -13.17 -7.05 6.47
CA ASN A 123 -13.13 -8.10 7.49
C ASN A 123 -11.71 -8.39 8.01
N SER A 124 -10.70 -8.27 7.15
CA SER A 124 -9.30 -8.50 7.50
C SER A 124 -8.36 -7.90 6.46
N ALA A 125 -7.09 -7.73 6.80
CA ALA A 125 -6.07 -7.28 5.84
C ALA A 125 -5.93 -8.25 4.65
N TYR A 126 -6.12 -9.55 4.93
CA TYR A 126 -6.18 -10.57 3.89
C TYR A 126 -7.37 -10.33 2.96
N ASP A 127 -8.54 -10.02 3.49
CA ASP A 127 -9.72 -9.75 2.67
C ASP A 127 -9.65 -8.43 1.92
N VAL A 128 -9.06 -7.38 2.48
CA VAL A 128 -8.83 -6.10 1.77
C VAL A 128 -8.01 -6.35 0.49
N MET A 129 -7.01 -7.23 0.55
CA MET A 129 -6.11 -7.52 -0.57
C MET A 129 -6.63 -8.56 -1.58
N LYS A 130 -7.92 -8.93 -1.53
CA LYS A 130 -8.50 -9.81 -2.56
C LYS A 130 -8.73 -9.05 -3.87
N THR A 131 -8.63 -9.77 -4.99
CA THR A 131 -8.52 -9.18 -6.35
C THR A 131 -9.73 -8.39 -6.88
N GLN A 132 -10.94 -8.51 -6.29
CA GLN A 132 -12.16 -7.96 -6.89
C GLN A 132 -12.82 -6.93 -5.98
N MET A 133 -13.17 -5.78 -6.55
CA MET A 133 -14.06 -4.82 -5.91
C MET A 133 -15.51 -5.19 -6.23
N CYS A 134 -16.26 -5.53 -5.19
CA CYS A 134 -17.69 -5.83 -5.17
C CYS A 134 -18.42 -4.69 -4.40
#